data_AF-A0A2N0D344-F1
#
_entry.id   AF-A0A2N0D344-F1
#
_cell.length_a   1.000
_cell.length_b   1.000
_cell.length_c   1.000
_cell.angle_alpha   90.00
_cell.angle_beta   90.00
_cell.angle_gamma   90.00
#
_symmetry.space_group_name_H-M   'P 1'
#
loop_
_entity.id
_entity.type
_entity.pdbx_description
1 polymer ?
#
loop_
_entity_poly.entity_id
_entity_poly.type
_entity_poly.pdbx_seq_one_letter_code
_entity_poly.pdbx_strand_id
1 'polypeptide(L)'
;MNRSNFYAALRGSALFPRGLTAGQVKGMEALLDAATSLAVDEAAYVLATAYHETATTMQPIAEYGKGRGKRYGVPGRNGGQVPYGRGFVQTTWDVNYERTDRELGLGGALIKNYDLLLTDYEMAARAAVRGMVEGWYTSRKLSDYFSGGKCDYVGARRIINGTDKAQKIAGHAVAFAKALAA
;
A
#
# COMPACT_ATOMS: atom_id res chain seq x y z
N MET A 1 17.63 -9.62 1.63
CA MET A 1 17.17 -8.60 2.60
C MET A 1 17.26 -9.18 4.00
N ASN A 2 17.92 -8.49 4.93
CA ASN A 2 17.98 -8.91 6.34
C ASN A 2 16.97 -8.09 7.16
N ARG A 3 15.86 -8.72 7.61
CA ARG A 3 14.80 -8.04 8.36
C ARG A 3 15.30 -7.41 9.66
N SER A 4 16.25 -8.05 10.34
CA SER A 4 16.84 -7.53 11.57
C SER A 4 17.59 -6.22 11.31
N ASN A 5 18.40 -6.15 10.26
CA ASN A 5 19.12 -4.92 9.88
C ASN A 5 18.15 -3.83 9.43
N PHE A 6 17.13 -4.19 8.64
CA PHE A 6 16.08 -3.27 8.21
C PHE A 6 15.40 -2.58 9.40
N TYR A 7 14.94 -3.35 10.39
CA TYR A 7 14.30 -2.78 11.57
C TYR A 7 15.26 -2.03 12.47
N ALA A 8 16.53 -2.45 12.56
CA ALA A 8 17.55 -1.70 13.27
C ALA A 8 17.76 -0.31 12.63
N ALA A 9 17.83 -0.24 11.30
CA ALA A 9 18.02 1.01 10.56
C ALA A 9 16.81 1.96 10.67
N LEU A 10 15.59 1.45 10.84
CA LEU A 10 14.39 2.27 10.99
C LEU A 10 14.21 2.85 12.39
N ARG A 11 14.66 2.16 13.44
CA ARG A 11 14.48 2.62 14.83
C ARG A 11 15.28 3.91 15.07
N GLY A 12 14.58 4.99 15.44
CA GLY A 12 15.20 6.30 15.66
C GLY A 12 15.49 7.08 14.36
N SER A 13 15.07 6.55 13.21
CA SER A 13 15.16 7.27 11.93
C SER A 13 14.16 8.43 11.87
N ALA A 14 14.29 9.28 10.85
CA ALA A 14 13.33 10.35 10.57
C ALA A 14 11.89 9.86 10.33
N LEU A 15 11.72 8.61 9.87
CA LEU A 15 10.40 7.99 9.70
C LEU A 15 9.82 7.51 11.04
N PHE A 16 10.68 6.99 11.93
CA PHE A 16 10.25 6.40 13.20
C PHE A 16 11.09 6.93 14.37
N PRO A 17 11.00 8.24 14.68
CA PRO A 17 11.86 8.88 15.68
C PRO A 17 11.59 8.38 17.11
N ARG A 18 10.38 7.84 17.36
CA ARG A 18 9.98 7.26 18.64
C ARG A 18 10.09 5.73 18.67
N GLY A 19 10.82 5.15 17.72
CA GLY A 19 10.90 3.71 17.54
C GLY A 19 9.68 3.11 16.82
N LEU A 20 9.62 1.78 16.82
CA LEU A 20 8.61 1.00 16.10
C LEU A 20 7.63 0.36 17.06
N THR A 21 6.34 0.54 16.80
CA THR A 21 5.26 -0.17 17.50
C THR A 21 5.07 -1.57 16.92
N ALA A 22 4.48 -2.49 17.71
CA ALA A 22 4.16 -3.83 17.24
C ALA A 22 3.23 -3.83 16.01
N GLY A 23 2.25 -2.90 15.97
CA GLY A 23 1.36 -2.74 14.82
C GLY A 23 2.11 -2.31 13.55
N GLN A 24 3.04 -1.36 13.66
CA GLN A 24 3.87 -0.94 12.53
C GLN A 24 4.76 -2.08 12.02
N VAL A 25 5.36 -2.85 12.93
CA VAL A 25 6.15 -4.04 12.56
C VAL A 25 5.26 -5.04 11.83
N LYS A 26 4.09 -5.38 12.38
CA LYS A 26 3.15 -6.33 11.77
C LYS A 26 2.76 -5.94 10.35
N GLY A 27 2.43 -4.67 10.10
CA GLY A 27 2.07 -4.23 8.75
C GLY A 27 3.25 -4.17 7.78
N MET A 28 4.43 -3.77 8.26
CA MET A 28 5.65 -3.85 7.45
C MET A 28 6.00 -5.29 7.09
N GLU A 29 5.92 -6.24 8.03
CA GLU A 29 6.15 -7.66 7.77
C GLU A 29 5.23 -8.17 6.65
N ALA A 30 3.92 -7.90 6.75
CA ALA A 30 2.96 -8.31 5.72
C ALA A 30 3.28 -7.73 4.33
N LEU A 31 3.66 -6.45 4.26
CA LEU A 31 4.08 -5.81 3.00
C LEU A 31 5.37 -6.41 2.45
N LEU A 32 6.35 -6.68 3.32
CA LEU A 32 7.62 -7.31 2.93
C LEU A 32 7.43 -8.75 2.45
N ASP A 33 6.56 -9.53 3.11
CA ASP A 33 6.19 -10.88 2.69
C ASP A 33 5.54 -10.88 1.30
N ALA A 34 4.63 -9.93 1.06
CA ALA A 34 3.98 -9.75 -0.24
C ALA A 34 4.94 -9.24 -1.33
N ALA A 35 6.02 -8.54 -0.96
CA ALA A 35 6.99 -7.91 -1.86
C ALA A 35 8.28 -8.71 -2.10
N THR A 36 8.33 -9.99 -1.71
CA THR A 36 9.55 -10.83 -1.77
C THR A 36 10.20 -10.94 -3.15
N SER A 37 9.43 -10.80 -4.23
CA SER A 37 9.93 -10.83 -5.62
C SER A 37 10.35 -9.48 -6.18
N LEU A 38 10.18 -8.39 -5.42
CA LEU A 38 10.47 -7.03 -5.88
C LEU A 38 11.93 -6.65 -5.67
N ALA A 39 12.43 -5.77 -6.54
CA ALA A 39 13.71 -5.11 -6.29
C ALA A 39 13.62 -4.21 -5.05
N VAL A 40 14.78 -3.88 -4.45
CA VAL A 40 14.84 -3.03 -3.25
C VAL A 40 14.13 -1.70 -3.46
N ASP A 41 14.33 -1.06 -4.62
CA ASP A 41 13.69 0.23 -4.91
C ASP A 41 12.16 0.11 -5.01
N GLU A 42 11.66 -0.94 -5.67
CA GLU A 42 10.22 -1.19 -5.78
C GLU A 42 9.59 -1.45 -4.41
N ALA A 43 10.21 -2.32 -3.59
CA ALA A 43 9.76 -2.60 -2.24
C ALA A 43 9.81 -1.36 -1.34
N ALA A 44 10.84 -0.52 -1.47
CA ALA A 44 10.94 0.75 -0.77
C ALA A 44 9.78 1.69 -1.12
N TYR A 45 9.40 1.74 -2.41
CA TYR A 45 8.29 2.55 -2.86
C TYR A 45 6.92 2.06 -2.36
N VAL A 46 6.71 0.74 -2.29
CA VAL A 46 5.53 0.13 -1.67
C VAL A 46 5.42 0.54 -0.20
N LEU A 47 6.50 0.38 0.58
CA LEU A 47 6.52 0.76 1.99
C LEU A 47 6.29 2.26 2.21
N ALA A 48 6.90 3.10 1.37
CA ALA A 48 6.73 4.55 1.41
C ALA A 48 5.28 4.97 1.13
N THR A 49 4.65 4.31 0.16
CA THR A 49 3.25 4.54 -0.17
C THR A 49 2.37 4.13 1.00
N ALA A 50 2.52 2.92 1.53
CA ALA A 50 1.76 2.45 2.68
C ALA A 50 1.95 3.37 3.90
N TYR A 51 3.17 3.80 4.17
CA TYR A 51 3.48 4.74 5.25
C TYR A 51 2.70 6.05 5.12
N HIS A 52 2.64 6.59 3.90
CA HIS A 52 1.91 7.82 3.64
C HIS A 52 0.39 7.65 3.76
N GLU A 53 -0.16 6.64 3.10
CA GLU A 53 -1.60 6.41 2.99
C GLU A 53 -2.23 5.97 4.32
N THR A 54 -1.46 5.32 5.19
CA THR A 54 -1.92 4.85 6.50
C THR A 54 -1.68 5.86 7.64
N ALA A 55 -1.38 7.11 7.31
CA ALA A 55 -1.02 8.15 8.28
C ALA A 55 0.09 7.69 9.25
N THR A 56 1.14 7.06 8.71
CA THR A 56 2.34 6.55 9.40
C THR A 56 2.12 5.38 10.37
N THR A 57 0.88 4.92 10.51
CA THR A 57 0.55 3.79 11.39
C THR A 57 1.10 2.47 10.85
N MET A 58 1.38 2.40 9.54
CA MET A 58 1.75 1.17 8.83
C MET A 58 0.74 0.05 9.10
N GLN A 59 -0.53 0.39 9.18
CA GLN A 59 -1.63 -0.54 9.40
C GLN A 59 -2.73 -0.24 8.37
N PRO A 60 -3.46 -1.25 7.88
CA PRO A 60 -4.64 -1.01 7.08
C PRO A 60 -5.63 -0.09 7.81
N ILE A 61 -6.07 0.99 7.16
CA ILE A 61 -7.03 1.93 7.75
C ILE A 61 -8.22 2.15 6.84
N ALA A 62 -9.33 2.57 7.45
CA ALA A 62 -10.50 3.07 6.74
C ALA A 62 -10.35 4.56 6.42
N GLU A 63 -10.81 4.97 5.24
CA GLU A 63 -10.91 6.37 4.83
C GLU A 63 -11.74 7.16 5.85
N TYR A 64 -11.19 8.27 6.32
CA TYR A 64 -11.93 9.16 7.21
C TYR A 64 -13.19 9.70 6.52
N GLY A 65 -14.32 9.63 7.22
CA GLY A 65 -15.61 10.03 6.67
C GLY A 65 -16.21 9.04 5.66
N LYS A 66 -15.56 7.89 5.41
CA LYS A 66 -16.11 6.74 4.65
C LYS A 66 -16.71 7.13 3.30
N GLY A 67 -16.04 8.04 2.58
CA GLY A 67 -16.46 8.51 1.26
C GLY A 67 -17.61 9.53 1.26
N ARG A 68 -18.03 10.09 2.41
CA ARG A 68 -19.15 11.05 2.47
C ARG A 68 -18.99 12.18 1.43
N GLY A 69 -20.00 12.33 0.56
CA GLY A 69 -20.02 13.31 -0.53
C GLY A 69 -19.27 12.89 -1.81
N LYS A 70 -18.71 11.68 -1.85
CA LYS A 70 -18.08 11.08 -3.04
C LYS A 70 -19.05 10.10 -3.71
N ARG A 71 -18.86 9.89 -5.02
CA ARG A 71 -19.65 8.93 -5.80
C ARG A 71 -19.52 7.49 -5.29
N TYR A 72 -18.34 7.10 -4.79
CA TYR A 72 -18.11 5.79 -4.19
C TYR A 72 -18.54 5.71 -2.71
N GLY A 73 -19.03 6.80 -2.12
CA GLY A 73 -19.41 6.90 -0.70
C GLY A 73 -20.88 6.58 -0.42
N VAL A 74 -21.57 5.95 -1.38
CA VAL A 74 -22.95 5.48 -1.25
C VAL A 74 -22.98 3.95 -1.35
N PRO A 75 -24.05 3.28 -0.90
CA PRO A 75 -24.22 1.84 -1.07
C PRO A 75 -23.94 1.39 -2.51
N GLY A 76 -22.99 0.47 -2.65
CA GLY A 76 -22.54 -0.09 -3.92
C GLY A 76 -23.34 -1.32 -4.35
N ARG A 77 -22.93 -1.92 -5.48
CA ARG A 77 -23.64 -3.05 -6.09
C ARG A 77 -23.43 -4.40 -5.38
N ASN A 78 -22.41 -4.48 -4.52
CA ASN A 78 -22.03 -5.70 -3.81
C ASN A 78 -22.72 -5.76 -2.44
N GLY A 79 -24.03 -6.05 -2.46
CA GLY A 79 -24.85 -6.18 -1.26
C GLY A 79 -25.06 -4.88 -0.49
N GLY A 80 -24.97 -3.72 -1.16
CA GLY A 80 -25.15 -2.40 -0.54
C GLY A 80 -23.96 -1.92 0.30
N GLN A 81 -22.83 -2.63 0.29
CA GLN A 81 -21.62 -2.18 0.97
C GLN A 81 -21.11 -0.88 0.35
N VAL A 82 -20.58 0.03 1.17
CA VAL A 82 -20.02 1.29 0.69
C VAL A 82 -18.53 1.10 0.34
N PRO A 83 -18.13 1.27 -0.94
CA PRO A 83 -16.75 1.06 -1.38
C PRO A 83 -15.82 2.26 -1.14
N TYR A 84 -15.82 2.76 0.11
CA TYR A 84 -14.84 3.75 0.58
C TYR A 84 -13.45 3.15 0.76
N GLY A 85 -12.42 4.00 0.92
CA GLY A 85 -11.02 3.59 1.00
C GLY A 85 -10.71 2.65 2.16
N ARG A 86 -10.06 1.52 1.87
CA ARG A 86 -9.54 0.57 2.89
C ARG A 86 -8.15 0.06 2.50
N GLY A 87 -7.45 -0.54 3.45
CA GLY A 87 -6.16 -1.19 3.20
C GLY A 87 -4.97 -0.22 3.28
N PHE A 88 -3.80 -0.72 2.89
CA PHE A 88 -2.55 0.04 2.88
C PHE A 88 -2.50 1.15 1.82
N VAL A 89 -3.37 1.10 0.80
CA VAL A 89 -3.36 2.04 -0.34
C VAL A 89 -4.74 2.64 -0.64
N GLN A 90 -5.68 2.57 0.30
CA GLN A 90 -7.01 3.19 0.20
C GLN A 90 -7.81 2.74 -1.04
N THR A 91 -8.00 1.43 -1.21
CA THR A 91 -8.83 0.86 -2.28
C THR A 91 -10.26 1.38 -2.20
N THR A 92 -10.70 2.12 -3.23
CA THR A 92 -12.05 2.69 -3.38
C THR A 92 -12.75 2.11 -4.60
N TRP A 93 -14.07 2.27 -4.71
CA TRP A 93 -14.94 1.78 -5.80
C TRP A 93 -15.13 0.25 -5.86
N ASP A 94 -16.38 -0.17 -6.10
CA ASP A 94 -16.75 -1.61 -6.20
C ASP A 94 -15.86 -2.36 -7.20
N VAL A 95 -15.58 -1.75 -8.36
CA VAL A 95 -14.74 -2.34 -9.41
C VAL A 95 -13.33 -2.72 -8.93
N ASN A 96 -12.76 -1.98 -7.98
CA ASN A 96 -11.44 -2.28 -7.45
C ASN A 96 -11.50 -3.37 -6.37
N TYR A 97 -12.58 -3.44 -5.57
CA TYR A 97 -12.80 -4.56 -4.66
C TYR A 97 -13.05 -5.86 -5.43
N GLU A 98 -13.84 -5.82 -6.50
CA GLU A 98 -14.06 -6.96 -7.40
C GLU A 98 -12.80 -7.41 -8.12
N ARG A 99 -12.01 -6.46 -8.60
CA ARG A 99 -10.70 -6.78 -9.16
C ARG A 99 -9.82 -7.43 -8.09
N THR A 100 -9.74 -6.86 -6.89
CA THR A 100 -8.93 -7.43 -5.81
C THR A 100 -9.36 -8.85 -5.46
N ASP A 101 -10.67 -9.10 -5.32
CA ASP A 101 -11.22 -10.42 -5.04
C ASP A 101 -10.84 -11.45 -6.12
N ARG A 102 -11.06 -11.09 -7.39
CA ARG A 102 -10.75 -11.95 -8.54
C ARG A 102 -9.26 -12.21 -8.64
N GLU A 103 -8.44 -11.17 -8.65
CA GLU A 103 -7.01 -11.31 -8.89
C GLU A 103 -6.36 -12.10 -7.75
N LEU A 104 -6.73 -11.85 -6.49
CA LEU A 104 -6.20 -12.60 -5.35
C LEU A 104 -6.81 -13.99 -5.17
N GLY A 105 -7.79 -14.37 -5.99
CA GLY A 105 -8.43 -15.69 -5.95
C GLY A 105 -9.27 -15.92 -4.69
N LEU A 106 -9.96 -14.89 -4.20
CA LEU A 106 -10.66 -14.92 -2.90
C LEU A 106 -12.06 -15.55 -2.95
N GLY A 107 -12.53 -15.97 -4.12
CA GLY A 107 -13.79 -16.70 -4.26
C GLY A 107 -15.03 -15.92 -3.79
N GLY A 108 -15.01 -14.59 -3.90
CA GLY A 108 -16.08 -13.71 -3.45
C GLY A 108 -16.05 -13.35 -1.97
N ALA A 109 -15.02 -13.77 -1.21
CA ALA A 109 -14.91 -13.43 0.20
C ALA A 109 -14.83 -11.91 0.44
N LEU A 110 -14.02 -11.21 -0.36
CA LEU A 110 -13.91 -9.76 -0.27
C LEU A 110 -15.18 -9.08 -0.79
N ILE A 111 -15.81 -9.62 -1.84
CA ILE A 111 -17.12 -9.12 -2.30
C ILE A 111 -18.21 -9.21 -1.25
N LYS A 112 -18.18 -10.24 -0.40
CA LYS A 112 -19.11 -10.37 0.73
C LYS A 112 -18.78 -9.44 1.89
N ASN A 113 -17.51 -9.07 2.07
CA ASN A 113 -17.07 -8.23 3.18
C ASN A 113 -15.82 -7.40 2.84
N TYR A 114 -16.02 -6.12 2.49
CA TYR A 114 -14.94 -5.17 2.21
C TYR A 114 -14.03 -4.88 3.42
N ASP A 115 -14.52 -5.07 4.65
CA ASP A 115 -13.74 -4.82 5.85
C ASP A 115 -12.61 -5.85 6.05
N LEU A 116 -12.56 -6.92 5.25
CA LEU A 116 -11.40 -7.82 5.20
C LEU A 116 -10.10 -7.08 4.86
N LEU A 117 -10.15 -6.00 4.05
CA LEU A 117 -8.97 -5.16 3.80
C LEU A 117 -8.53 -4.34 5.03
N LEU A 118 -9.25 -4.36 6.15
CA LEU A 118 -8.87 -3.72 7.41
C LEU A 118 -8.35 -4.73 8.43
N THR A 119 -8.87 -5.96 8.41
CA THR A 119 -8.60 -6.98 9.43
C THR A 119 -7.57 -8.01 8.98
N ASP A 120 -7.53 -8.32 7.68
CA ASP A 120 -6.58 -9.25 7.08
C ASP A 120 -5.40 -8.48 6.46
N TYR A 121 -4.29 -8.43 7.21
CA TYR A 121 -3.08 -7.70 6.82
C TYR A 121 -2.39 -8.35 5.62
N GLU A 122 -2.42 -9.67 5.52
CA GLU A 122 -1.79 -10.38 4.41
C GLU A 122 -2.56 -10.11 3.12
N MET A 123 -3.89 -10.21 3.15
CA MET A 123 -4.75 -9.87 2.02
C MET A 123 -4.56 -8.40 1.61
N ALA A 124 -4.58 -7.47 2.58
CA ALA A 124 -4.39 -6.05 2.29
C ALA A 124 -3.00 -5.74 1.70
N ALA A 125 -1.95 -6.41 2.19
CA ALA A 125 -0.59 -6.26 1.66
C ALA A 125 -0.47 -6.84 0.24
N ARG A 126 -1.02 -8.04 0.01
CA ARG A 126 -1.06 -8.66 -1.33
C ARG A 126 -1.83 -7.80 -2.33
N ALA A 127 -2.95 -7.20 -1.92
CA ALA A 127 -3.72 -6.27 -2.74
C ALA A 127 -2.89 -5.03 -3.10
N ALA A 128 -2.22 -4.43 -2.12
CA ALA A 128 -1.38 -3.24 -2.34
C ALA A 128 -0.19 -3.54 -3.27
N VAL A 129 0.60 -4.58 -2.96
CA VAL A 129 1.78 -4.94 -3.74
C VAL A 129 1.39 -5.31 -5.16
N ARG A 130 0.47 -6.26 -5.33
CA ARG A 130 0.08 -6.73 -6.66
C ARG A 130 -0.61 -5.64 -7.46
N GLY A 131 -1.42 -4.81 -6.80
CA GLY A 131 -2.03 -3.63 -7.42
C GLY A 131 -1.02 -2.64 -7.99
N MET A 132 0.12 -2.44 -7.31
CA MET A 132 1.19 -1.58 -7.80
C MET A 132 2.05 -2.24 -8.88
N VAL A 133 2.27 -3.56 -8.80
CA VAL A 133 3.00 -4.34 -9.82
C VAL A 133 2.24 -4.39 -11.14
N GLU A 134 0.92 -4.53 -11.10
CA GLU A 134 0.07 -4.73 -12.28
C GLU A 134 -0.71 -3.48 -12.70
N GLY A 135 -0.57 -2.37 -11.96
CA GLY A 135 -1.18 -1.09 -12.27
C GLY A 135 -2.70 -1.07 -12.14
N TRP A 136 -3.23 -1.59 -11.04
CA TRP A 136 -4.68 -1.76 -10.87
C TRP A 136 -5.46 -0.45 -10.78
N TYR A 137 -4.86 0.59 -10.22
CA TYR A 137 -5.56 1.82 -9.85
C TYR A 137 -5.59 2.87 -10.97
N THR A 138 -4.49 3.01 -11.72
CA THR A 138 -4.34 4.07 -12.73
C THR A 138 -3.81 3.57 -14.07
N SER A 139 -3.64 2.26 -14.26
CA SER A 139 -2.86 1.59 -15.31
C SER A 139 -1.34 1.77 -15.24
N ARG A 140 -0.84 2.68 -14.39
CA ARG A 140 0.60 2.86 -14.15
C ARG A 140 1.09 1.82 -13.16
N LYS A 141 2.26 1.25 -13.43
CA LYS A 141 2.82 0.12 -12.66
C LYS A 141 4.26 0.38 -12.25
N LEU A 142 4.77 -0.40 -11.29
CA LEU A 142 6.14 -0.27 -10.79
C LEU A 142 7.18 -0.29 -11.92
N SER A 143 7.06 -1.20 -12.89
CA SER A 143 8.00 -1.30 -14.01
C SER A 143 8.03 -0.09 -14.95
N ASP A 144 7.04 0.80 -14.91
CA ASP A 144 7.07 2.08 -15.66
C ASP A 144 8.09 3.08 -15.04
N TYR A 145 8.46 2.89 -13.77
CA TYR A 145 9.29 3.80 -12.97
C TYR A 145 10.59 3.16 -12.48
N PHE A 146 10.61 1.84 -12.34
CA PHE A 146 11.73 1.05 -11.83
C PHE A 146 12.11 -0.01 -12.88
N SER A 147 12.86 0.37 -13.91
CA SER A 147 13.29 -0.56 -14.98
C SER A 147 14.57 -0.09 -15.67
N GLY A 148 15.42 -1.04 -16.08
CA GLY A 148 16.65 -0.73 -16.83
C GLY A 148 17.61 0.23 -16.11
N GLY A 149 17.69 0.16 -14.77
CA GLY A 149 18.50 1.07 -13.95
C GLY A 149 17.83 2.41 -13.63
N LYS A 150 16.64 2.68 -14.17
CA LYS A 150 15.80 3.82 -13.76
C LYS A 150 15.25 3.58 -12.36
N CYS A 151 15.30 4.61 -11.52
CA CYS A 151 14.59 4.67 -10.25
C CYS A 151 13.91 6.04 -10.12
N ASP A 152 12.59 6.08 -10.37
CA ASP A 152 11.79 7.33 -10.36
C ASP A 152 10.69 7.30 -9.28
N TYR A 153 11.10 7.48 -8.03
CA TYR A 153 10.18 7.53 -6.90
C TYR A 153 9.14 8.66 -6.99
N VAL A 154 9.50 9.80 -7.60
CA VAL A 154 8.59 10.95 -7.72
C VAL A 154 7.50 10.64 -8.75
N GLY A 155 7.89 10.14 -9.91
CA GLY A 155 6.98 9.74 -10.98
C GLY A 155 6.04 8.63 -10.55
N ALA A 156 6.54 7.68 -9.75
CA ALA A 156 5.80 6.51 -9.28
C ALA A 156 4.53 6.84 -8.49
N ARG A 157 4.36 8.08 -8.00
CA ARG A 157 3.10 8.52 -7.36
C ARG A 157 1.87 8.29 -8.24
N ARG A 158 2.08 8.32 -9.55
CA ARG A 158 1.07 8.03 -10.56
C ARG A 158 0.49 6.62 -10.52
N ILE A 159 1.13 5.66 -9.84
CA ILE A 159 0.62 4.29 -9.66
C ILE A 159 -0.66 4.29 -8.82
N ILE A 160 -0.70 5.13 -7.77
CA ILE A 160 -1.81 5.16 -6.81
C ILE A 160 -2.77 6.32 -7.07
N ASN A 161 -2.25 7.51 -7.35
CA ASN A 161 -3.05 8.72 -7.53
C ASN A 161 -2.34 9.68 -8.51
N GLY A 162 -2.67 10.98 -8.55
CA GLY A 162 -1.97 11.97 -9.37
C GLY A 162 -0.52 12.22 -8.90
N THR A 163 -0.14 13.47 -8.67
CA THR A 163 1.21 13.84 -8.20
C THR A 163 1.22 14.53 -6.85
N ASP A 164 0.08 14.57 -6.16
CA ASP A 164 0.03 15.14 -4.82
C ASP A 164 0.96 14.37 -3.86
N LYS A 165 1.71 15.15 -3.07
CA LYS A 165 2.76 14.68 -2.14
C LYS A 165 3.86 13.81 -2.75
N ALA A 166 4.02 13.77 -4.08
CA ALA A 166 4.99 12.92 -4.76
C ALA A 166 6.42 13.06 -4.20
N GLN A 167 6.90 14.30 -3.99
CA GLN A 167 8.23 14.56 -3.42
C GLN A 167 8.37 14.04 -1.98
N LYS A 168 7.32 14.21 -1.15
CA LYS A 168 7.32 13.72 0.23
C LYS A 168 7.39 12.20 0.28
N ILE A 169 6.59 11.53 -0.55
CA ILE A 169 6.57 10.07 -0.64
C ILE A 169 7.90 9.54 -1.20
N ALA A 170 8.49 10.22 -2.18
CA ALA A 170 9.82 9.89 -2.68
C ALA A 170 10.89 9.98 -1.58
N GLY A 171 10.83 11.01 -0.73
CA GLY A 171 11.69 11.10 0.46
C GLY A 171 11.52 9.94 1.44
N HIS A 172 10.28 9.46 1.64
CA HIS A 172 10.03 8.24 2.41
C HIS A 172 10.64 7.01 1.74
N ALA A 173 10.51 6.88 0.42
CA ALA A 173 11.06 5.76 -0.35
C ALA A 173 12.59 5.70 -0.24
N VAL A 174 13.29 6.84 -0.34
CA VAL A 174 14.75 6.89 -0.13
C VAL A 174 15.14 6.38 1.27
N ALA A 175 14.40 6.77 2.31
CA ALA A 175 14.66 6.31 3.67
C ALA A 175 14.42 4.80 3.83
N PHE A 176 13.35 4.25 3.24
CA PHE A 176 13.09 2.82 3.24
C PHE A 176 14.13 2.04 2.41
N ALA A 177 14.53 2.54 1.24
CA ALA A 177 15.56 1.89 0.40
C ALA A 177 16.88 1.76 1.15
N LYS A 178 17.30 2.83 1.86
CA LYS A 178 18.49 2.79 2.72
C LYS A 178 18.37 1.75 3.83
N ALA A 179 17.20 1.63 4.47
CA ALA A 179 16.97 0.64 5.51
C ALA A 179 16.96 -0.79 4.96
N LEU A 180 16.38 -1.02 3.77
CA LEU A 180 16.31 -2.34 3.13
C LEU A 180 17.67 -2.85 2.67
N ALA A 181 18.60 -1.94 2.38
CA ALA A 181 19.97 -2.22 1.97
C ALA A 181 20.97 -2.38 3.15
N ALA A 182 20.51 -2.20 4.40
CA ALA A 182 21.34 -2.32 5.60
C ALA A 182 21.70 -3.76 5.98
#